data_AF-A0A2N5CQ75-F1
#
_entry.id   AF-A0A2N5CQ75-F1
#
_cell.length_a   1.000
_cell.length_b   1.000
_cell.length_c   1.000
_cell.angle_alpha   90.00
_cell.angle_beta   90.00
_cell.angle_gamma   90.00
#
_symmetry.space_group_name_H-M   'P 1'
#
loop_
_entity.id
_entity.type
_entity.pdbx_description
1 polymer ?
#
loop_
_entity_poly.entity_id
_entity_poly.type
_entity_poly.pdbx_seq_one_letter_code
_entity_poly.pdbx_strand_id
1 'polypeptide(L)'
;MAAASLSDAGHDVMIIDLDLEAPGIGTILLPPEDLPQFGVLDYLVEQGLNPTDGAFLEDCIAPSPLTAGRGLVEVMPAVGRQGVASPQNVLPKLGRALIDRVGPDGDTYSFMRQVQALVRAIIARGRTSVILVDARAGLSESSAAAVVGLGGTVLMFGVDTPQTFECYRYLFAQLNRYALEAGHAEDWRSGLQMVHAKAGRGLEAHQHFRDQAQNLFAEFLYDEAGPSDLDGFNFDVDDDAAPHYAWPIPFDADFAEFDPRSRRDQLSREFFDRSFGPFVRKVIETVADLQGSAT
;
A
#
# COMPACT_ATOMS: atom_id res chain seq x y z
N MET A 1 11.11 -6.38 1.63
CA MET A 1 11.09 -7.80 1.22
C MET A 1 10.37 -8.02 -0.10
N ALA A 2 9.08 -7.67 -0.22
CA ALA A 2 8.32 -7.83 -1.47
C ALA A 2 9.02 -7.19 -2.68
N ALA A 3 9.42 -5.91 -2.58
CA ALA A 3 10.15 -5.22 -3.64
C ALA A 3 11.44 -5.94 -4.09
N ALA A 4 12.26 -6.39 -3.13
CA ALA A 4 13.49 -7.12 -3.42
C ALA A 4 13.19 -8.45 -4.15
N SER A 5 12.13 -9.15 -3.75
CA SER A 5 11.77 -10.44 -4.34
C SER A 5 11.17 -10.30 -5.74
N LEU A 6 10.41 -9.24 -5.98
CA LEU A 6 9.88 -8.87 -7.30
C LEU A 6 11.02 -8.45 -8.25
N SER A 7 11.97 -7.64 -7.76
CA SER A 7 13.19 -7.30 -8.49
C SER A 7 14.02 -8.53 -8.85
N ASP A 8 14.20 -9.48 -7.92
CA ASP A 8 14.85 -10.77 -8.21
C ASP A 8 14.12 -11.58 -9.30
N ALA A 9 12.79 -11.51 -9.32
CA ALA A 9 11.95 -12.14 -10.33
C ALA A 9 11.97 -11.40 -11.69
N GLY A 10 12.64 -10.24 -11.79
CA GLY A 10 12.80 -9.47 -13.03
C GLY A 10 11.77 -8.36 -13.22
N HIS A 11 10.99 -8.02 -12.20
CA HIS A 11 10.08 -6.89 -12.25
C HIS A 11 10.79 -5.57 -11.95
N ASP A 12 10.56 -4.56 -12.78
CA ASP A 12 10.85 -3.17 -12.44
C ASP A 12 9.78 -2.65 -11.48
N VAL A 13 10.19 -2.25 -10.28
CA VAL A 13 9.32 -1.90 -9.15
C VAL A 13 9.43 -0.42 -8.84
N MET A 14 8.30 0.28 -8.77
CA MET A 14 8.19 1.62 -8.19
C MET A 14 7.62 1.51 -6.78
N ILE A 15 8.28 2.12 -5.80
CA ILE A 15 7.77 2.24 -4.44
C ILE A 15 7.35 3.70 -4.21
N ILE A 16 6.11 3.92 -3.81
CA ILE A 16 5.58 5.24 -3.47
C ILE A 16 5.30 5.26 -1.96
N ASP A 17 5.95 6.17 -1.24
CA ASP A 17 5.71 6.37 0.19
C ASP A 17 4.61 7.43 0.39
N LEU A 18 3.37 6.96 0.58
CA LEU A 18 2.19 7.78 0.89
C LEU A 18 1.95 7.93 2.39
N ASP A 19 2.81 7.38 3.25
CA ASP A 19 2.77 7.70 4.67
C ASP A 19 3.44 9.05 4.94
N LEU A 20 2.73 10.12 4.56
CA LEU A 20 3.24 11.49 4.65
C LEU A 20 3.37 12.00 6.09
N GLU A 21 2.76 11.35 7.08
CA GLU A 21 2.78 11.81 8.49
C GLU A 21 3.78 11.06 9.38
N ALA A 22 4.25 9.87 9.00
CA ALA A 22 5.52 9.35 9.52
C ALA A 22 6.35 8.74 8.38
N PRO A 23 7.03 9.58 7.58
CA PRO A 23 7.84 9.14 6.46
C PRO A 23 8.93 8.17 6.92
N GLY A 24 9.03 7.01 6.27
CA GLY A 24 9.90 5.90 6.71
C GLY A 24 10.67 5.24 5.58
N ILE A 25 10.00 4.91 4.48
CA ILE A 25 10.60 4.12 3.39
C ILE A 25 11.82 4.79 2.78
N GLY A 26 11.76 6.10 2.54
CA GLY A 26 12.91 6.84 1.99
C GLY A 26 14.18 6.65 2.82
N THR A 27 14.05 6.65 4.15
CA THR A 27 15.19 6.46 5.06
C THR A 27 15.69 5.01 5.12
N ILE A 28 14.82 4.04 4.84
CA ILE A 28 15.15 2.62 4.89
C ILE A 28 15.79 2.18 3.57
N LEU A 29 15.29 2.67 2.43
CA LEU A 29 15.65 2.17 1.10
C LEU A 29 16.65 3.04 0.33
N LEU A 30 16.87 4.29 0.74
CA LEU A 30 17.79 5.20 0.09
C LEU A 30 18.89 5.66 1.08
N PRO A 31 20.17 5.61 0.67
CA PRO A 31 21.21 6.39 1.32
C PRO A 31 20.88 7.89 1.28
N PRO A 32 21.26 8.68 2.31
CA PRO A 32 20.98 10.11 2.34
C PRO A 32 21.47 10.89 1.09
N GLU A 33 22.60 10.47 0.51
CA GLU A 33 23.19 11.03 -0.70
C GLU A 33 22.37 10.76 -1.97
N ASP A 34 21.62 9.66 -1.98
CA ASP A 34 20.80 9.20 -3.10
C ASP A 34 19.36 9.70 -2.98
N LEU A 35 19.00 10.40 -1.90
CA LEU A 35 17.67 11.00 -1.77
C LEU A 35 17.41 11.95 -2.96
N PRO A 36 16.25 11.83 -3.62
CA PRO A 36 15.85 12.74 -4.69
C PRO A 36 15.69 14.16 -4.14
N GLN A 37 15.65 15.15 -5.03
CA GLN A 37 15.56 16.55 -4.63
C GLN A 37 14.27 16.81 -3.84
N PHE A 38 13.16 16.23 -4.32
CA PHE A 38 11.81 16.38 -3.81
C PHE A 38 11.21 15.01 -3.43
N GLY A 39 10.13 15.00 -2.65
CA GLY A 39 9.40 13.77 -2.32
C GLY A 39 7.95 13.81 -2.80
N VAL A 40 7.18 12.78 -2.47
CA VAL A 40 5.73 12.71 -2.75
C VAL A 40 5.00 13.94 -2.20
N LEU A 41 5.38 14.40 -1.02
CA LEU A 41 4.78 15.58 -0.41
C LEU A 41 4.97 16.85 -1.26
N ASP A 42 6.18 17.06 -1.77
CA ASP A 42 6.48 18.18 -2.66
C ASP A 42 5.72 18.05 -3.97
N TYR A 43 5.65 16.82 -4.51
CA TYR A 43 4.91 16.52 -5.74
C TYR A 43 3.43 16.87 -5.64
N LEU A 44 2.76 16.43 -4.58
CA LEU A 44 1.33 16.69 -4.38
C LEU A 44 1.06 18.19 -4.16
N VAL A 45 1.94 18.89 -3.42
CA VAL A 45 1.81 20.34 -3.23
C VAL A 45 1.96 21.09 -4.56
N GLU A 46 2.96 20.72 -5.37
CA GLU A 46 3.19 21.36 -6.68
C GLU A 46 2.06 21.04 -7.65
N GLN A 47 1.65 19.77 -7.75
CA GLN A 47 0.53 19.34 -8.61
C GLN A 47 -0.76 20.09 -8.28
N GLY A 48 -0.99 20.40 -6.99
CA GLY A 48 -2.13 21.20 -6.57
C GLY A 48 -2.05 22.69 -6.94
N LEU A 49 -0.86 23.21 -7.28
CA LEU A 49 -0.63 24.61 -7.63
C LEU A 49 -0.48 24.82 -9.14
N ASN A 50 0.28 23.95 -9.81
CA ASN A 50 0.61 24.01 -11.22
C ASN A 50 0.54 22.60 -11.83
N PRO A 51 0.32 22.47 -13.15
CA PRO A 51 0.57 21.21 -13.83
C PRO A 51 2.02 20.76 -13.61
N THR A 52 2.21 19.59 -13.02
CA THR A 52 3.54 18.98 -12.88
C THR A 52 3.96 18.39 -14.23
N ASP A 53 5.22 18.61 -14.61
CA ASP A 53 5.79 18.00 -15.81
C ASP A 53 6.60 16.74 -15.46
N GLY A 54 7.06 16.04 -16.50
CA GLY A 54 7.86 14.83 -16.35
C GLY A 54 9.21 15.09 -15.67
N ALA A 55 9.81 16.28 -15.84
CA ALA A 55 11.10 16.59 -15.24
C ALA A 55 10.99 16.69 -13.72
N PHE A 56 9.95 17.38 -13.22
CA PHE A 56 9.70 17.48 -11.80
C PHE A 56 9.35 16.13 -11.16
N LEU A 57 8.66 15.24 -11.89
CA LEU A 57 8.42 13.88 -11.42
C LEU A 57 9.74 13.09 -11.25
N GLU A 58 10.67 13.19 -12.20
CA GLU A 58 11.98 12.53 -12.07
C GLU A 58 12.80 13.12 -10.90
N ASP A 59 12.68 14.42 -10.61
CA ASP A 59 13.32 15.04 -9.43
C ASP A 59 12.76 14.53 -8.08
N CYS A 60 11.65 13.78 -8.11
CA CYS A 60 11.04 13.15 -6.93
C CYS A 60 11.38 11.66 -6.76
N ILE A 61 12.06 11.05 -7.73
CA ILE A 61 12.29 9.60 -7.80
C ILE A 61 13.78 9.30 -7.74
N ALA A 62 14.17 8.27 -7.01
CA ALA A 62 15.54 7.78 -6.99
C ALA A 62 15.62 6.25 -7.07
N PRO A 63 16.62 5.68 -7.75
CA PRO A 63 16.87 4.25 -7.71
C PRO A 63 17.39 3.82 -6.34
N SER A 64 16.88 2.71 -5.80
CA SER A 64 17.39 2.14 -4.56
C SER A 64 18.62 1.25 -4.83
N PRO A 65 19.76 1.51 -4.16
CA PRO A 65 20.96 0.67 -4.33
C PRO A 65 20.90 -0.62 -3.48
N LEU A 66 19.81 -0.87 -2.76
CA LEU A 66 19.72 -1.98 -1.80
C LEU A 66 19.25 -3.29 -2.41
N THR A 67 18.66 -3.26 -3.61
CA THR A 67 18.26 -4.47 -4.33
C THR A 67 19.29 -4.80 -5.40
N ALA A 68 19.78 -6.04 -5.39
CA ALA A 68 20.70 -6.59 -6.39
C ALA A 68 20.01 -7.52 -7.39
N GLY A 69 18.67 -7.44 -7.48
CA GLY A 69 17.85 -8.25 -8.36
C GLY A 69 18.00 -7.86 -9.83
N ARG A 70 17.22 -8.52 -10.69
CA ARG A 70 17.27 -8.35 -12.15
C ARG A 70 16.50 -7.12 -12.64
N GLY A 71 15.44 -6.73 -11.94
CA GLY A 71 14.65 -5.53 -12.20
C GLY A 71 15.09 -4.35 -11.33
N LEU A 72 14.86 -3.14 -11.83
CA LEU A 72 15.18 -1.90 -11.12
C LEU A 72 14.16 -1.64 -10.00
N VAL A 73 14.62 -1.19 -8.84
CA VAL A 73 13.73 -0.65 -7.79
C VAL A 73 13.93 0.85 -7.72
N GLU A 74 12.88 1.60 -8.04
CA GLU A 74 12.80 3.04 -7.87
C GLU A 74 11.92 3.37 -6.65
N VAL A 75 12.24 4.47 -5.98
CA VAL A 75 11.55 4.93 -4.78
C VAL A 75 11.21 6.40 -4.94
N MET A 76 9.95 6.74 -4.72
CA MET A 76 9.47 8.08 -4.49
C MET A 76 9.20 8.24 -2.98
N PRO A 77 10.15 8.78 -2.20
CA PRO A 77 10.01 8.88 -0.75
C PRO A 77 8.99 9.96 -0.39
N ALA A 78 8.38 9.87 0.79
CA ALA A 78 7.42 10.88 1.24
C ALA A 78 8.07 12.27 1.34
N VAL A 79 9.33 12.33 1.76
CA VAL A 79 10.12 13.56 1.91
C VAL A 79 11.45 13.44 1.16
N GLY A 80 11.72 14.38 0.26
CA GLY A 80 13.01 14.48 -0.45
C GLY A 80 14.05 15.32 0.30
N ARG A 81 15.21 15.52 -0.33
CA ARG A 81 16.36 16.24 0.23
C ARG A 81 16.02 17.64 0.71
N GLN A 82 15.15 18.37 0.00
CA GLN A 82 14.73 19.71 0.39
C GLN A 82 13.92 19.71 1.70
N GLY A 83 13.06 18.72 1.90
CA GLY A 83 12.32 18.57 3.15
C GLY A 83 13.23 18.18 4.32
N VAL A 84 14.23 17.34 4.08
CA VAL A 84 15.26 17.00 5.09
C VAL A 84 16.11 18.22 5.47
N ALA A 85 16.49 19.05 4.49
CA ALA A 85 17.27 20.26 4.74
C ALA A 85 16.47 21.38 5.41
N SER A 86 15.15 21.38 5.28
CA SER A 86 14.23 22.37 5.85
C SER A 86 13.02 21.70 6.52
N PRO A 87 13.22 20.95 7.63
CA PRO A 87 12.17 20.15 8.25
C PRO A 87 10.99 20.98 8.76
N GLN A 88 11.22 22.24 9.11
CA GLN A 88 10.17 23.19 9.51
C GLN A 88 9.09 23.41 8.44
N ASN A 89 9.40 23.08 7.17
CA ASN A 89 8.47 23.23 6.05
C ASN A 89 7.62 21.97 5.79
N VAL A 90 7.92 20.83 6.42
CA VAL A 90 7.21 19.56 6.16
C VAL A 90 5.76 19.62 6.64
N LEU A 91 5.52 20.01 7.90
CA LEU A 91 4.15 20.09 8.45
C LEU A 91 3.24 21.07 7.68
N PRO A 92 3.68 22.30 7.34
CA PRO A 92 2.86 23.19 6.50
C PRO A 92 2.57 22.62 5.11
N LYS A 93 3.50 21.88 4.50
CA LYS A 93 3.28 21.23 3.21
C LYS A 93 2.26 20.09 3.33
N LEU A 94 2.33 19.29 4.40
CA LEU A 94 1.38 18.21 4.67
C LEU A 94 -0.06 18.74 4.72
N GLY A 95 -0.29 19.81 5.49
CA GLY A 95 -1.59 20.47 5.54
C GLY A 95 -2.08 20.93 4.16
N ARG A 96 -1.19 21.43 3.30
CA ARG A 96 -1.56 21.88 1.94
C ARG A 96 -1.81 20.75 0.95
N ALA A 97 -1.19 19.59 1.15
CA ALA A 97 -1.36 18.41 0.29
C ALA A 97 -2.70 17.71 0.56
N LEU A 98 -3.18 17.74 1.81
CA LEU A 98 -4.43 17.10 2.23
C LEU A 98 -5.68 17.97 2.01
N ILE A 99 -5.54 19.25 1.71
CA ILE A 99 -6.70 20.12 1.46
C ILE A 99 -7.23 19.88 0.05
N ASP A 100 -8.50 19.48 -0.03
CA ASP A 100 -9.31 19.48 -1.26
C ASP A 100 -9.26 20.85 -1.94
N ARG A 101 -9.03 20.83 -3.25
CA ARG A 101 -8.96 22.05 -4.05
C ARG A 101 -10.07 22.10 -5.07
N VAL A 102 -10.59 23.29 -5.31
CA VAL A 102 -11.52 23.53 -6.41
C VAL A 102 -10.72 24.08 -7.58
N GLY A 103 -10.70 23.36 -8.69
CA GLY A 103 -10.04 23.76 -9.91
C GLY A 103 -10.74 24.96 -10.58
N PRO A 104 -10.12 25.56 -11.61
CA PRO A 104 -10.69 26.69 -12.34
C PRO A 104 -12.06 26.39 -12.96
N ASP A 105 -12.30 25.13 -13.29
CA ASP A 105 -13.53 24.63 -13.91
C ASP A 105 -14.65 24.30 -12.88
N GLY A 106 -14.39 24.52 -11.58
CA GLY A 106 -15.33 24.20 -10.49
C GLY A 106 -15.23 22.77 -9.95
N ASP A 107 -14.38 21.93 -10.55
CA ASP A 107 -14.16 20.55 -10.11
C ASP A 107 -13.34 20.46 -8.82
N THR A 108 -13.77 19.63 -7.87
CA THR A 108 -12.97 19.30 -6.69
C THR A 108 -11.89 18.26 -7.03
N TYR A 109 -10.65 18.62 -6.73
CA TYR A 109 -9.45 17.77 -6.78
C TYR A 109 -9.15 17.29 -5.37
N SER A 110 -9.73 16.16 -5.02
CA SER A 110 -9.45 15.51 -3.74
C SER A 110 -8.06 14.90 -3.69
N PHE A 111 -7.57 14.61 -2.49
CA PHE A 111 -6.31 13.88 -2.30
C PHE A 111 -6.29 12.58 -3.13
N MET A 112 -7.40 11.84 -3.16
CA MET A 112 -7.54 10.64 -3.98
C MET A 112 -7.28 10.90 -5.47
N ARG A 113 -7.91 11.93 -6.06
CA ARG A 113 -7.70 12.25 -7.48
C ARG A 113 -6.26 12.66 -7.76
N GLN A 114 -5.61 13.34 -6.81
CA GLN A 114 -4.21 13.73 -6.92
C GLN A 114 -3.28 12.51 -6.91
N VAL A 115 -3.50 11.54 -6.02
CA VAL A 115 -2.71 10.30 -5.98
C VAL A 115 -2.96 9.45 -7.24
N GLN A 116 -4.21 9.35 -7.71
CA GLN A 116 -4.51 8.70 -8.99
C GLN A 116 -3.77 9.34 -10.17
N ALA A 117 -3.68 10.67 -10.20
CA ALA A 117 -2.93 11.41 -11.22
C ALA A 117 -1.43 11.11 -11.15
N LEU A 118 -0.85 11.09 -9.94
CA LEU A 118 0.54 10.67 -9.72
C LEU A 118 0.79 9.25 -10.23
N VAL A 119 -0.05 8.29 -9.86
CA VAL A 119 0.09 6.90 -10.32
C VAL A 119 -0.01 6.80 -11.84
N ARG A 120 -0.95 7.51 -12.47
CA ARG A 120 -1.03 7.59 -13.95
C ARG A 120 0.23 8.19 -14.56
N ALA A 121 0.81 9.23 -13.96
CA ALA A 121 2.05 9.83 -14.42
C ALA A 121 3.23 8.87 -14.32
N ILE A 122 3.31 8.09 -13.23
CA ILE A 122 4.31 7.02 -13.06
C ILE A 122 4.14 5.92 -14.12
N ILE A 123 2.91 5.45 -14.37
CA ILE A 123 2.61 4.45 -15.40
C ILE A 123 3.01 4.97 -16.78
N ALA A 124 2.72 6.24 -17.08
CA ALA A 124 3.06 6.88 -18.34
C ALA A 124 4.58 6.96 -18.62
N ARG A 125 5.44 6.80 -17.59
CA ARG A 125 6.91 6.67 -17.79
C ARG A 125 7.27 5.40 -18.57
N GLY A 126 6.43 4.36 -18.53
CA GLY A 126 6.63 3.11 -19.27
C GLY A 126 7.85 2.28 -18.82
N ARG A 127 8.36 2.50 -17.61
CA ARG A 127 9.55 1.83 -17.04
C ARG A 127 9.25 0.95 -15.84
N THR A 128 7.99 0.89 -15.41
CA THR A 128 7.59 0.20 -14.19
C THR A 128 6.61 -0.90 -14.54
N SER A 129 6.85 -2.10 -14.00
CA SER A 129 5.95 -3.26 -14.14
C SER A 129 5.07 -3.48 -12.91
N VAL A 130 5.52 -3.02 -11.73
CA VAL A 130 4.80 -3.14 -10.46
C VAL A 130 4.92 -1.85 -9.66
N ILE A 131 3.82 -1.34 -9.12
CA ILE A 131 3.81 -0.22 -8.19
C ILE A 131 3.43 -0.73 -6.80
N LEU A 132 4.30 -0.52 -5.83
CA LEU A 132 4.03 -0.77 -4.42
C LEU A 132 3.78 0.56 -3.73
N VAL A 133 2.64 0.69 -3.07
CA VAL A 133 2.27 1.90 -2.35
C VAL A 133 2.32 1.60 -0.86
N ASP A 134 3.18 2.32 -0.15
CA ASP A 134 3.18 2.31 1.31
C ASP A 134 2.23 3.37 1.82
N ALA A 135 1.14 2.92 2.41
CA ALA A 135 0.12 3.77 3.00
C ALA A 135 -0.05 3.38 4.46
N ARG A 136 -0.17 4.37 5.33
CA ARG A 136 -0.48 4.13 6.73
C ARG A 136 -1.79 3.37 6.86
N ALA A 137 -1.78 2.28 7.62
CA ALA A 137 -3.00 1.63 8.07
C ALA A 137 -3.73 2.55 9.07
N GLY A 138 -4.79 3.24 8.65
CA GLY A 138 -5.53 4.13 9.54
C GLY A 138 -6.80 4.71 8.93
N LEU A 139 -7.50 5.52 9.73
CA LEU A 139 -8.69 6.28 9.30
C LEU A 139 -8.28 7.60 8.66
N SER A 140 -7.31 7.55 7.75
CA SER A 140 -6.84 8.73 7.02
C SER A 140 -7.48 8.77 5.64
N GLU A 141 -7.61 9.99 5.10
CA GLU A 141 -8.03 10.21 3.72
C GLU A 141 -7.07 9.55 2.71
N SER A 142 -5.79 9.40 3.09
CA SER A 142 -4.81 8.64 2.32
C SER A 142 -5.12 7.14 2.22
N SER A 143 -5.76 6.57 3.24
CA SER A 143 -6.16 5.15 3.23
C SER A 143 -7.33 4.92 2.29
N ALA A 144 -8.36 5.77 2.31
CA ALA A 144 -9.48 5.66 1.38
C ALA A 144 -9.04 5.84 -0.09
N ALA A 145 -8.13 6.79 -0.34
CA ALA A 145 -7.54 7.00 -1.65
C ALA A 145 -6.77 5.78 -2.17
N ALA A 146 -5.98 5.15 -1.31
CA ALA A 146 -5.22 3.94 -1.66
C ALA A 146 -6.13 2.73 -1.88
N VAL A 147 -7.19 2.59 -1.08
CA VAL A 147 -8.09 1.42 -1.08
C VAL A 147 -9.07 1.43 -2.25
N VAL A 148 -9.73 2.55 -2.50
CA VAL A 148 -10.81 2.64 -3.52
C VAL A 148 -10.31 3.27 -4.81
N GLY A 149 -9.36 4.20 -4.72
CA GLY A 149 -9.00 5.04 -5.86
C GLY A 149 -8.01 4.41 -6.84
N LEU A 150 -7.16 3.48 -6.40
CA LEU A 150 -6.03 3.02 -7.23
C LEU A 150 -6.32 1.78 -8.06
N GLY A 151 -7.40 1.04 -7.78
CA GLY A 151 -7.77 -0.15 -8.53
C GLY A 151 -6.77 -1.31 -8.44
N GLY A 152 -5.98 -1.36 -7.37
CA GLY A 152 -5.02 -2.44 -7.11
C GLY A 152 -5.40 -3.30 -5.91
N THR A 153 -4.62 -4.35 -5.65
CA THR A 153 -4.78 -5.16 -4.43
C THR A 153 -4.30 -4.41 -3.20
N VAL A 154 -5.12 -4.41 -2.15
CA VAL A 154 -4.88 -3.73 -0.88
C VAL A 154 -4.55 -4.78 0.18
N LEU A 155 -3.32 -4.72 0.69
CA LEU A 155 -2.87 -5.55 1.78
C LEU A 155 -3.11 -4.86 3.13
N MET A 156 -4.00 -5.41 3.93
CA MET A 156 -4.44 -4.86 5.22
C MET A 156 -3.72 -5.55 6.38
N PHE A 157 -2.62 -4.93 6.83
CA PHE A 157 -1.79 -5.47 7.90
C PHE A 157 -2.39 -5.20 9.29
N GLY A 158 -2.69 -6.27 10.02
CA GLY A 158 -3.19 -6.20 11.39
C GLY A 158 -2.46 -7.15 12.33
N VAL A 159 -2.32 -6.76 13.60
CA VAL A 159 -1.93 -7.66 14.69
C VAL A 159 -3.19 -8.14 15.41
N ASP A 160 -3.16 -9.34 15.99
CA ASP A 160 -4.32 -9.92 16.68
C ASP A 160 -4.61 -9.22 18.02
N THR A 161 -5.26 -8.06 17.95
CA THR A 161 -5.60 -7.25 19.12
C THR A 161 -6.96 -6.58 18.94
N PRO A 162 -7.73 -6.34 20.02
CA PRO A 162 -9.00 -5.63 19.94
C PRO A 162 -8.88 -4.25 19.28
N GLN A 163 -7.77 -3.54 19.51
CA GLN A 163 -7.52 -2.23 18.92
C GLN A 163 -7.44 -2.30 17.39
N THR A 164 -6.77 -3.31 16.83
CA THR A 164 -6.66 -3.50 15.39
C THR A 164 -8.04 -3.70 14.75
N PHE A 165 -8.86 -4.59 15.31
CA PHE A 165 -10.19 -4.86 14.76
C PHE A 165 -11.15 -3.67 14.93
N GLU A 166 -11.08 -2.94 16.04
CA GLU A 166 -11.84 -1.68 16.20
C GLU A 166 -11.44 -0.62 15.18
N CYS A 167 -10.14 -0.46 14.88
CA CYS A 167 -9.69 0.44 13.83
C CYS A 167 -10.24 0.02 12.45
N TYR A 168 -10.19 -1.27 12.12
CA TYR A 168 -10.76 -1.78 10.86
C TYR A 168 -12.28 -1.64 10.80
N ARG A 169 -12.99 -1.77 11.92
CA ARG A 169 -14.44 -1.56 12.00
C ARG A 169 -14.84 -0.18 11.48
N TYR A 170 -14.14 0.87 11.92
CA TYR A 170 -14.40 2.23 11.44
C TYR A 170 -14.08 2.40 9.95
N LEU A 171 -12.98 1.79 9.47
CA LEU A 171 -12.59 1.84 8.07
C LEU A 171 -13.63 1.15 7.19
N PHE A 172 -14.03 -0.07 7.56
CA PHE A 172 -14.98 -0.88 6.79
C PHE A 172 -16.36 -0.25 6.77
N ALA A 173 -16.80 0.34 7.89
CA ALA A 173 -18.03 1.12 7.92
C ALA A 173 -18.00 2.30 6.92
N GLN A 174 -16.87 3.00 6.81
CA GLN A 174 -16.72 4.08 5.85
C GLN A 174 -16.65 3.56 4.40
N LEU A 175 -15.95 2.45 4.16
CA LEU A 175 -15.86 1.82 2.84
C LEU A 175 -17.20 1.28 2.35
N ASN A 176 -18.02 0.72 3.25
CA ASN A 176 -19.36 0.26 2.92
C ASN A 176 -20.23 1.40 2.36
N ARG A 177 -20.11 2.61 2.93
CA ARG A 177 -20.80 3.79 2.38
C ARG A 177 -20.42 4.07 0.92
N TYR A 178 -19.13 3.96 0.59
CA TYR A 178 -18.68 4.13 -0.80
C TYR A 178 -19.20 3.03 -1.71
N ALA A 179 -19.25 1.77 -1.26
CA ALA A 179 -19.80 0.67 -2.04
C ALA A 179 -21.28 0.89 -2.40
N LEU A 180 -22.08 1.38 -1.45
CA LEU A 180 -23.49 1.69 -1.65
C LEU A 180 -23.70 2.88 -2.61
N GLU A 181 -22.81 3.88 -2.57
CA GLU A 181 -22.90 5.10 -3.40
C GLU A 181 -22.39 4.90 -4.84
N ALA A 182 -21.34 4.09 -5.04
CA ALA A 182 -20.64 3.95 -6.33
C ALA A 182 -21.32 2.99 -7.33
N GLY A 183 -22.27 2.17 -6.89
CA GLY A 183 -23.05 1.28 -7.75
C GLY A 183 -22.20 0.31 -8.58
N HIS A 184 -21.78 -0.81 -7.99
CA HIS A 184 -21.36 -2.10 -8.60
C HIS A 184 -20.46 -2.13 -9.86
N ALA A 185 -19.86 -1.03 -10.32
CA ALA A 185 -19.17 -1.02 -11.63
C ALA A 185 -17.93 -1.94 -11.67
N GLU A 186 -17.19 -2.03 -10.57
CA GLU A 186 -16.18 -3.05 -10.30
C GLU A 186 -16.17 -3.33 -8.78
N ASP A 187 -16.17 -4.61 -8.41
CA ASP A 187 -16.18 -4.99 -6.99
C ASP A 187 -14.78 -4.85 -6.38
N TRP A 188 -14.42 -3.61 -6.03
CA TRP A 188 -13.15 -3.26 -5.36
C TRP A 188 -12.91 -4.09 -4.08
N ARG A 189 -13.97 -4.66 -3.48
CA ARG A 189 -13.86 -5.53 -2.30
C ARG A 189 -13.05 -6.78 -2.59
N SER A 190 -13.07 -7.28 -3.83
CA SER A 190 -12.23 -8.40 -4.29
C SER A 190 -10.73 -8.10 -4.28
N GLY A 191 -10.35 -6.83 -4.31
CA GLY A 191 -8.96 -6.39 -4.18
C GLY A 191 -8.47 -6.34 -2.74
N LEU A 192 -9.32 -6.55 -1.74
CA LEU A 192 -8.92 -6.52 -0.33
C LEU A 192 -8.27 -7.83 0.08
N GLN A 193 -7.25 -7.76 0.95
CA GLN A 193 -6.66 -8.95 1.54
C GLN A 193 -6.10 -8.66 2.93
N MET A 194 -6.54 -9.41 3.93
CA MET A 194 -5.98 -9.34 5.28
C MET A 194 -4.58 -9.95 5.34
N VAL A 195 -3.73 -9.34 6.16
CA VAL A 195 -2.39 -9.85 6.51
C VAL A 195 -2.28 -9.88 8.03
N HIS A 196 -2.09 -11.06 8.60
CA HIS A 196 -1.89 -11.24 10.03
C HIS A 196 -0.41 -10.98 10.33
N ALA A 197 -0.09 -9.73 10.63
CA ALA A 197 1.23 -9.27 11.01
C ALA A 197 1.60 -9.73 12.43
N LYS A 198 2.88 -10.08 12.63
CA LYS A 198 3.40 -10.59 13.92
C LYS A 198 2.58 -11.78 14.44
N ALA A 199 2.14 -12.65 13.52
CA ALA A 199 1.26 -13.76 13.84
C ALA A 199 1.86 -14.65 14.93
N GLY A 200 1.02 -15.01 15.89
CA GLY A 200 1.30 -16.08 16.83
C GLY A 200 1.55 -17.39 16.09
N ARG A 201 2.34 -18.28 16.70
CA ARG A 201 2.59 -19.61 16.12
C ARG A 201 1.44 -20.54 16.50
N GLY A 202 0.91 -21.28 15.53
CA GLY A 202 -0.06 -22.35 15.76
C GLY A 202 -1.45 -22.05 15.21
N LEU A 203 -2.23 -23.12 15.03
CA LEU A 203 -3.53 -23.07 14.35
C LEU A 203 -4.52 -22.14 15.06
N GLU A 204 -4.58 -22.19 16.40
CA GLU A 204 -5.51 -21.37 17.20
C GLU A 204 -5.31 -19.86 17.00
N ALA A 205 -4.05 -19.41 16.93
CA ALA A 205 -3.74 -17.99 16.71
C ALA A 205 -4.17 -17.52 15.30
N HIS A 206 -4.02 -18.38 14.30
CA HIS A 206 -4.48 -18.07 12.94
C HIS A 206 -6.01 -18.07 12.85
N GLN A 207 -6.67 -19.04 13.49
CA GLN A 207 -8.13 -19.14 13.54
C GLN A 207 -8.75 -17.93 14.25
N HIS A 208 -8.19 -17.50 15.39
CA HIS A 208 -8.74 -16.35 16.11
C HIS A 208 -8.74 -15.09 15.24
N PHE A 209 -7.60 -14.75 14.63
CA PHE A 209 -7.51 -13.60 13.73
C PHE A 209 -8.44 -13.71 12.53
N ARG A 210 -8.50 -14.88 11.88
CA ARG A 210 -9.37 -15.14 10.74
C ARG A 210 -10.84 -14.96 11.11
N ASP A 211 -11.29 -15.50 12.24
CA ASP A 211 -12.68 -15.40 12.67
C ASP A 211 -13.04 -13.93 13.00
N GLN A 212 -12.12 -13.18 13.64
CA GLN A 212 -12.30 -11.75 13.86
C GLN A 212 -12.37 -10.95 12.55
N ALA A 213 -11.49 -11.24 11.59
CA ALA A 213 -11.54 -10.63 10.27
C ALA A 213 -12.84 -10.99 9.54
N GLN A 214 -13.26 -12.26 9.54
CA GLN A 214 -14.48 -12.72 8.90
C GLN A 214 -15.71 -12.00 9.46
N ASN A 215 -15.78 -11.84 10.79
CA ASN A 215 -16.87 -11.08 11.43
C ASN A 215 -16.94 -9.63 10.90
N LEU A 216 -15.80 -8.95 10.75
CA LEU A 216 -15.77 -7.58 10.21
C LEU A 216 -16.21 -7.54 8.73
N PHE A 217 -15.74 -8.47 7.91
CA PHE A 217 -16.18 -8.56 6.52
C PHE A 217 -17.68 -8.86 6.44
N ALA A 218 -18.18 -9.81 7.21
CA ALA A 218 -19.60 -10.16 7.28
C ALA A 218 -20.49 -9.00 7.75
N GLU A 219 -20.00 -8.17 8.68
CA GLU A 219 -20.75 -7.03 9.22
C GLU A 219 -20.84 -5.87 8.21
N PHE A 220 -19.80 -5.62 7.41
CA PHE A 220 -19.70 -4.38 6.63
C PHE A 220 -19.55 -4.55 5.12
N LEU A 221 -18.94 -5.62 4.63
CA LEU A 221 -18.47 -5.69 3.24
C LEU A 221 -19.06 -6.87 2.45
N TYR A 222 -19.41 -7.97 3.11
CA TYR A 222 -20.08 -9.10 2.47
C TYR A 222 -21.56 -8.83 2.25
N ASP A 223 -22.04 -9.33 1.13
CA ASP A 223 -23.45 -9.24 0.77
C ASP A 223 -24.28 -10.16 1.68
N GLU A 224 -25.47 -9.70 2.08
CA GLU A 224 -26.41 -10.56 2.81
C GLU A 224 -26.81 -11.73 1.91
N ALA A 225 -26.54 -12.96 2.37
CA ALA A 225 -26.89 -14.16 1.63
C ALA A 225 -28.43 -14.31 1.56
N GLY A 226 -29.04 -13.73 0.53
CA GLY A 226 -30.44 -13.93 0.20
C GLY A 226 -30.67 -15.36 -0.30
N PRO A 227 -31.87 -15.95 -0.10
CA PRO A 227 -32.19 -17.32 -0.55
C PRO A 227 -32.03 -17.59 -2.06
N SER A 228 -31.81 -16.54 -2.86
CA SER A 228 -31.76 -16.57 -4.32
C SER A 228 -30.48 -15.96 -4.90
N ASP A 229 -29.52 -15.54 -4.07
CA ASP A 229 -28.31 -14.81 -4.52
C ASP A 229 -27.05 -15.63 -4.26
N LEU A 230 -26.83 -16.65 -5.10
CA LEU A 230 -25.66 -17.54 -5.02
C LEU A 230 -24.38 -16.89 -5.58
N ASP A 231 -24.51 -15.74 -6.24
CA ASP A 231 -23.40 -15.01 -6.88
C ASP A 231 -22.97 -13.75 -6.08
N GLY A 232 -23.49 -13.59 -4.85
CA GLY A 232 -23.14 -12.46 -3.97
C GLY A 232 -21.69 -12.53 -3.47
N PHE A 233 -21.10 -11.36 -3.16
CA PHE A 233 -19.76 -11.26 -2.59
C PHE A 233 -19.77 -11.71 -1.12
N ASN A 234 -19.75 -13.02 -0.88
CA ASN A 234 -19.80 -13.65 0.42
C ASN A 234 -19.02 -14.96 0.40
N PHE A 235 -18.25 -15.22 1.46
CA PHE A 235 -17.31 -16.35 1.53
C PHE A 235 -17.47 -17.12 2.85
N ASP A 236 -17.24 -18.43 2.78
CA ASP A 236 -17.18 -19.28 3.98
C ASP A 236 -15.98 -18.89 4.86
N VAL A 237 -16.11 -19.07 6.17
CA VAL A 237 -15.05 -18.73 7.14
C VAL A 237 -13.75 -19.51 6.91
N ASP A 238 -13.83 -20.71 6.31
CA ASP A 238 -12.68 -21.55 6.01
C ASP A 238 -12.19 -21.42 4.56
N ASP A 239 -12.75 -20.52 3.76
CA ASP A 239 -12.33 -20.28 2.37
C ASP A 239 -10.97 -19.55 2.33
N ASP A 240 -9.94 -20.23 1.83
CA ASP A 240 -8.56 -19.74 1.80
C ASP A 240 -8.27 -18.72 0.69
N ALA A 241 -9.21 -18.54 -0.24
CA ALA A 241 -9.18 -17.49 -1.26
C ALA A 241 -9.91 -16.21 -0.81
N ALA A 242 -10.63 -16.25 0.32
CA ALA A 242 -11.40 -15.12 0.80
C ALA A 242 -10.51 -13.98 1.34
N PRO A 243 -10.92 -12.72 1.19
CA PRO A 243 -10.14 -11.56 1.64
C PRO A 243 -9.94 -11.50 3.17
N HIS A 244 -10.82 -12.16 3.94
CA HIS A 244 -10.68 -12.27 5.39
C HIS A 244 -9.66 -13.35 5.81
N TYR A 245 -9.33 -14.29 4.94
CA TYR A 245 -8.39 -15.37 5.22
C TYR A 245 -6.96 -14.84 5.16
N ALA A 246 -6.48 -14.41 6.33
CA ALA A 246 -5.29 -13.58 6.40
C ALA A 246 -3.99 -14.30 6.06
N TRP A 247 -3.11 -13.66 5.30
CA TRP A 247 -1.77 -14.17 5.05
C TRP A 247 -0.89 -13.97 6.30
N PRO A 248 -0.32 -15.03 6.89
CA PRO A 248 0.42 -14.89 8.13
C PRO A 248 1.86 -14.41 7.89
N ILE A 249 2.29 -13.45 8.70
CA ILE A 249 3.71 -13.08 8.86
C ILE A 249 4.07 -13.34 10.33
N PRO A 250 4.75 -14.45 10.68
CA PRO A 250 5.11 -14.76 12.05
C PRO A 250 5.96 -13.65 12.67
N PHE A 251 5.80 -13.47 13.98
CA PHE A 251 6.72 -12.62 14.73
C PHE A 251 8.14 -13.22 14.71
N ASP A 252 9.10 -12.38 14.33
CA ASP A 252 10.53 -12.71 14.31
C ASP A 252 11.33 -11.53 14.88
N ALA A 253 11.98 -11.78 16.02
CA ALA A 253 12.70 -10.77 16.78
C ALA A 253 13.94 -10.23 16.03
N ASP A 254 14.48 -10.98 15.08
CA ASP A 254 15.64 -10.55 14.30
C ASP A 254 15.32 -9.37 13.36
N PHE A 255 14.04 -9.09 13.12
CA PHE A 255 13.55 -7.92 12.39
C PHE A 255 13.24 -6.72 13.29
N ALA A 256 13.44 -6.82 14.61
CA ALA A 256 13.14 -5.73 15.55
C ALA A 256 13.94 -4.44 15.25
N GLU A 257 15.18 -4.58 14.78
CA GLU A 257 16.07 -3.47 14.43
C GLU A 257 16.33 -3.41 12.91
N PHE A 258 15.32 -3.66 12.08
CA PHE A 258 15.50 -3.69 10.63
C PHE A 258 16.17 -2.42 10.08
N ASP A 259 17.38 -2.57 9.53
CA ASP A 259 18.19 -1.51 8.91
C ASP A 259 19.01 -2.10 7.76
N PRO A 260 18.40 -2.28 6.59
CA PRO A 260 19.02 -2.93 5.45
C PRO A 260 20.16 -2.10 4.82
N ARG A 261 20.31 -0.83 5.21
CA ARG A 261 21.46 0.00 4.78
C ARG A 261 22.73 -0.44 5.48
N SER A 262 22.64 -0.68 6.79
CA SER A 262 23.76 -1.18 7.60
C SER A 262 23.93 -2.70 7.47
N ARG A 263 22.83 -3.44 7.27
CA ARG A 263 22.79 -4.91 7.21
C ARG A 263 22.07 -5.40 5.96
N ARG A 264 22.77 -5.34 4.82
CA ARG A 264 22.22 -5.72 3.50
C ARG A 264 21.74 -7.17 3.42
N ASP A 265 22.31 -8.06 4.24
CA ASP A 265 21.89 -9.45 4.37
C ASP A 265 20.43 -9.59 4.84
N GLN A 266 19.87 -8.59 5.52
CA GLN A 266 18.46 -8.61 5.93
C GLN A 266 17.49 -8.61 4.73
N LEU A 267 17.93 -8.15 3.55
CA LEU A 267 17.16 -8.22 2.30
C LEU A 267 17.45 -9.48 1.48
N SER A 268 18.33 -10.37 1.95
CA SER A 268 18.59 -11.64 1.27
C SER A 268 17.44 -12.63 1.49
N ARG A 269 17.14 -13.42 0.46
CA ARG A 269 16.13 -14.50 0.54
C ARG A 269 16.41 -15.45 1.70
N GLU A 270 17.68 -15.82 1.90
CA GLU A 270 18.11 -16.68 3.01
C GLU A 270 17.67 -16.14 4.37
N PHE A 271 17.77 -14.82 4.58
CA PHE A 271 17.39 -14.20 5.83
C PHE A 271 15.87 -14.03 5.99
N PHE A 272 15.20 -13.46 4.99
CA PHE A 272 13.78 -13.11 5.15
C PHE A 272 12.81 -14.26 4.86
N ASP A 273 13.17 -15.30 4.10
CA ASP A 273 12.22 -16.35 3.72
C ASP A 273 11.65 -17.11 4.91
N ARG A 274 12.39 -17.20 6.02
CA ARG A 274 11.94 -17.86 7.25
C ARG A 274 10.70 -17.21 7.88
N SER A 275 10.50 -15.91 7.64
CA SER A 275 9.43 -15.11 8.26
C SER A 275 8.51 -14.47 7.23
N PHE A 276 9.06 -13.95 6.14
CA PHE A 276 8.30 -13.29 5.07
C PHE A 276 8.09 -14.18 3.84
N GLY A 277 8.72 -15.35 3.74
CA GLY A 277 8.69 -16.18 2.54
C GLY A 277 7.27 -16.55 2.06
N PRO A 278 6.39 -17.08 2.92
CA PRO A 278 5.00 -17.36 2.55
C PRO A 278 4.25 -16.11 2.04
N PHE A 279 4.37 -14.99 2.77
CA PHE A 279 3.77 -13.72 2.38
C PHE A 279 4.28 -13.20 1.04
N VAL A 280 5.59 -13.20 0.84
CA VAL A 280 6.23 -12.75 -0.41
C VAL A 280 5.78 -13.59 -1.60
N ARG A 281 5.63 -14.91 -1.43
CA ARG A 281 5.10 -15.78 -2.51
C ARG A 281 3.68 -15.37 -2.89
N LYS A 282 2.81 -15.11 -1.90
CA LYS A 282 1.45 -14.61 -2.15
C LYS A 282 1.43 -13.27 -2.89
N VAL A 283 2.34 -12.35 -2.54
CA VAL A 283 2.49 -11.09 -3.28
C VAL A 283 2.90 -11.32 -4.74
N ILE A 284 3.84 -12.23 -4.99
CA ILE A 284 4.28 -12.56 -6.37
C ILE A 284 3.14 -13.23 -7.16
N GLU A 285 2.42 -14.16 -6.56
CA GLU A 285 1.22 -14.81 -7.16
C GLU A 285 0.19 -13.74 -7.55
N THR A 286 -0.13 -12.82 -6.63
CA THR A 286 -1.08 -11.73 -6.86
C THR A 286 -0.65 -10.83 -8.03
N VAL A 287 0.63 -10.47 -8.10
CA VAL A 287 1.16 -9.66 -9.22
C VAL A 287 1.02 -10.40 -10.55
N ALA A 288 1.27 -11.71 -10.57
CA ALA A 288 1.11 -12.51 -11.78
C ALA A 288 -0.36 -12.58 -12.23
N ASP A 289 -1.30 -12.74 -11.29
CA ASP A 289 -2.74 -12.78 -11.58
C ASP A 289 -3.26 -11.45 -12.12
N LEU A 290 -2.82 -10.33 -11.54
CA LEU A 290 -3.16 -8.98 -12.02
C LEU A 290 -2.65 -8.73 -13.44
N GLN A 291 -1.44 -9.22 -13.76
CA GLN A 291 -0.87 -9.09 -15.10
C GLN A 291 -1.55 -10.02 -16.12
N GLY A 292 -1.94 -11.23 -15.71
CA GLY A 292 -2.67 -12.19 -16.54
C GLY A 292 -4.12 -11.79 -16.83
N SER A 293 -4.74 -10.99 -15.95
CA SER A 293 -6.10 -10.46 -16.13
C SER A 293 -6.15 -9.22 -17.05
N ALA A 294 -4.99 -8.63 -17.37
CA ALA A 294 -4.87 -7.43 -18.20
C ALA A 294 -4.64 -7.73 -19.70
N THR A 295 -4.64 -9.01 -20.10
CA THR A 295 -4.49 -9.49 -21.50
C THR A 295 -5.78 -10.06 -22.05
#